data_AF-A0A1I1W0A6-F1
#
_entry.id   AF-A0A1I1W0A6-F1
#
_cell.length_a   1.000
_cell.length_b   1.000
_cell.length_c   1.000
_cell.angle_alpha   90.00
_cell.angle_beta   90.00
_cell.angle_gamma   90.00
#
_symmetry.space_group_name_H-M   'P 1'
#
loop_
_entity.id
_entity.type
_entity.pdbx_description
1 polymer ?
#
loop_
_entity_poly.entity_id
_entity_poly.type
_entity_poly.pdbx_seq_one_letter_code
_entity_poly.pdbx_strand_id
1 'polypeptide(L)'
;MEKGDTPLILEPPAPYLDQDGLWKKVITELFEPFVLFFAPDLHPELDWSKQPDSLEQEFHRVFPKKKGTKHTDKLMKAHLKNGEEQWMLIHIEVQGYKEDDFAERMFQYFYRIFDKYHKKIYAIALFADPLKHLNPPNIRINFTEQN
;
A
#
# COMPACT_ATOMS: atom_id res chain seq x y z
N MET A 1 49.33 -11.93 32.68
CA MET A 1 48.68 -11.52 31.42
C MET A 1 47.39 -12.32 31.31
N GLU A 2 46.24 -11.76 31.70
CA GLU A 2 44.93 -12.38 31.49
C GLU A 2 44.16 -11.55 30.44
N LYS A 3 43.81 -12.18 29.31
CA LYS A 3 42.65 -11.80 28.50
C LYS A 3 41.47 -12.55 29.14
N GLY A 4 40.32 -11.99 29.47
CA GLY A 4 39.60 -10.87 28.88
C GLY A 4 38.32 -11.44 28.26
N ASP A 5 37.31 -11.74 29.08
CA ASP A 5 35.96 -12.08 28.61
C ASP A 5 35.00 -10.97 29.00
N THR A 6 34.76 -10.05 28.06
CA THR A 6 33.66 -9.09 28.17
C THR A 6 32.36 -9.84 27.87
N PRO A 7 31.37 -9.86 28.76
CA PRO A 7 30.11 -10.53 28.48
C PRO A 7 29.41 -9.81 27.33
N LEU A 8 29.09 -10.56 26.27
CA LEU A 8 28.19 -10.13 25.21
C LEU A 8 26.79 -9.91 25.83
N ILE A 9 26.46 -8.66 26.13
CA ILE A 9 25.09 -8.27 26.45
C ILE A 9 24.32 -8.25 25.13
N LEU A 10 23.58 -9.31 24.84
CA LEU A 10 22.63 -9.33 23.74
C LEU A 10 21.44 -8.46 24.15
N GLU A 11 21.24 -7.32 23.49
CA GLU A 11 20.00 -6.57 23.62
C GLU A 11 18.83 -7.52 23.27
N PRO A 12 17.74 -7.51 24.05
CA PRO A 12 16.56 -8.28 23.68
C PRO A 12 16.12 -7.84 22.27
N PRO A 13 15.70 -8.78 21.40
CA PRO A 13 15.23 -8.41 20.07
C PRO A 13 14.16 -7.33 20.21
N ALA A 14 14.29 -6.26 19.41
CA ALA A 14 13.33 -5.17 19.42
C ALA A 14 11.90 -5.76 19.36
N PRO A 15 10.97 -5.28 20.20
CA PRO A 15 9.62 -5.81 20.22
C PRO A 15 9.07 -5.80 18.80
N TYR A 16 8.45 -6.91 18.38
CA TYR A 16 7.84 -7.02 17.06
C TYR A 16 6.93 -5.81 16.83
N LEU A 17 7.36 -4.92 15.94
CA LEU A 17 6.62 -3.72 15.60
C LEU A 17 5.61 -4.09 14.53
N ASP A 18 4.31 -3.94 14.84
CA ASP A 18 3.24 -4.17 13.87
C ASP A 18 3.21 -3.06 12.82
N GLN A 19 4.16 -3.13 11.89
CA GLN A 19 4.35 -2.17 10.82
C GLN A 19 3.08 -2.04 9.97
N ASP A 20 2.40 -3.16 9.68
CA ASP A 20 1.15 -3.16 8.91
C ASP A 20 0.05 -2.38 9.63
N GLY A 21 -0.13 -2.62 10.94
CA GLY A 21 -1.06 -1.87 11.76
C GLY A 21 -0.74 -0.36 11.79
N LEU A 22 0.55 0.01 11.85
CA LEU A 22 0.97 1.41 11.82
C LEU A 22 0.68 2.08 10.48
N TRP A 23 1.02 1.45 9.36
CA TRP A 23 0.75 2.01 8.04
C TRP A 23 -0.75 2.13 7.76
N LYS A 24 -1.56 1.17 8.23
CA LYS A 24 -3.03 1.28 8.17
C LYS A 24 -3.52 2.51 8.91
N LYS A 25 -2.99 2.78 10.11
CA LYS A 25 -3.33 3.99 10.87
C LYS A 25 -2.88 5.26 10.18
N VAL A 26 -1.67 5.28 9.62
CA VAL A 26 -1.19 6.45 8.85
C VAL A 26 -2.13 6.77 7.70
N ILE A 27 -2.55 5.76 6.91
CA ILE A 27 -3.50 5.99 5.82
C ILE A 27 -4.85 6.48 6.33
N THR A 28 -5.38 5.94 7.43
CA THR A 28 -6.73 6.29 7.90
C THR A 28 -6.80 7.57 8.72
N GLU A 29 -5.80 7.82 9.57
CA GLU A 29 -5.78 8.96 10.51
C GLU A 29 -5.07 10.18 9.92
N LEU A 30 -4.13 9.98 8.97
CA LEU A 30 -3.34 11.04 8.33
C LEU A 30 -3.56 11.04 6.81
N PHE A 31 -4.78 10.76 6.35
CA PHE A 31 -5.10 10.61 4.94
C PHE A 31 -4.74 11.85 4.10
N GLU A 32 -5.12 13.05 4.52
CA GLU A 32 -4.80 14.29 3.79
C GLU A 32 -3.29 14.53 3.67
N PRO A 33 -2.50 14.53 4.76
CA PRO A 33 -1.03 14.56 4.68
C PRO A 33 -0.44 13.45 3.82
N PHE A 34 -1.02 12.24 3.86
CA PHE A 34 -0.59 11.11 3.04
C PHE A 34 -0.78 11.40 1.55
N VAL A 35 -1.96 11.90 1.14
CA VAL A 35 -2.22 12.27 -0.26
C VAL A 35 -1.32 13.42 -0.70
N LEU A 36 -1.14 14.44 0.16
CA LEU A 36 -0.25 15.56 -0.13
C LEU A 36 1.17 15.08 -0.46
N PHE A 37 1.65 14.08 0.27
CA PHE A 37 3.01 13.57 0.09
C PHE A 37 3.15 12.62 -1.10
N PHE A 38 2.22 11.67 -1.28
CA PHE A 38 2.36 10.60 -2.27
C PHE A 38 1.62 10.85 -3.59
N ALA A 39 0.67 11.77 -3.64
CA ALA A 39 -0.12 12.13 -4.82
C ALA A 39 -0.34 13.66 -4.88
N PRO A 40 0.74 14.46 -4.98
CA PRO A 40 0.67 15.92 -4.94
C PRO A 40 -0.10 16.54 -6.11
N ASP A 41 -0.24 15.80 -7.22
CA ASP A 41 -1.07 16.15 -8.38
C ASP A 41 -2.57 16.01 -8.07
N LEU A 42 -2.96 14.95 -7.34
CA LEU A 42 -4.35 14.70 -6.96
C LEU A 42 -4.81 15.57 -5.77
N HIS A 43 -3.92 15.84 -4.81
CA HIS A 43 -4.24 16.61 -3.61
C HIS A 43 -5.02 17.93 -3.87
N PRO A 44 -4.63 18.81 -4.82
CA PRO A 44 -5.35 20.05 -5.08
C PRO A 44 -6.74 19.84 -5.70
N GLU A 45 -7.05 18.66 -6.24
CA GLU A 45 -8.35 18.36 -6.83
C GLU A 45 -9.38 17.88 -5.79
N LEU A 46 -8.91 17.37 -4.65
CA LEU A 46 -9.77 16.84 -3.58
C LEU A 46 -10.42 17.95 -2.74
N ASP A 47 -11.65 17.67 -2.30
CA ASP A 47 -12.45 18.49 -1.40
C ASP A 47 -12.24 18.06 0.05
N TRP A 48 -11.25 18.69 0.71
CA TRP A 48 -10.87 18.42 2.10
C TRP A 48 -11.92 18.87 3.13
N SER A 49 -13.00 19.55 2.72
CA SER A 49 -14.13 19.81 3.61
C SER A 49 -14.96 18.55 3.88
N LYS A 50 -14.79 17.49 3.08
CA LYS A 50 -15.45 16.20 3.21
C LYS A 50 -14.48 15.14 3.68
N GLN A 51 -14.93 14.31 4.61
CA GLN A 51 -14.12 13.19 5.09
C GLN A 51 -14.01 12.09 4.03
N PRO A 52 -12.84 11.44 3.91
CA PRO A 52 -12.68 10.26 3.07
C PRO A 52 -13.37 9.04 3.71
N ASP A 53 -13.92 8.16 2.87
CA ASP A 53 -14.53 6.91 3.29
C ASP A 53 -13.58 5.73 3.05
N SER A 54 -13.52 4.79 4.00
CA SER A 54 -12.87 3.50 3.81
C SER A 54 -13.81 2.54 3.09
N LEU A 55 -13.40 2.04 1.92
CA LEU A 55 -14.14 1.09 1.09
C LEU A 55 -13.70 -0.37 1.34
N GLU A 56 -13.47 -0.73 2.60
CA GLU A 56 -12.96 -2.05 2.97
C GLU A 56 -13.96 -3.17 2.61
N GLN A 57 -15.27 -2.90 2.67
CA GLN A 57 -16.28 -3.87 2.30
C GLN A 57 -16.27 -4.14 0.79
N GLU A 58 -16.17 -3.10 -0.03
CA GLU A 58 -16.06 -3.17 -1.48
C GLU A 58 -14.80 -3.92 -1.87
N PHE A 59 -13.68 -3.60 -1.23
CA PHE A 59 -12.42 -4.30 -1.44
C PHE A 59 -12.53 -5.79 -1.12
N HIS A 60 -13.13 -6.18 0.01
CA HIS A 60 -13.31 -7.60 0.33
C HIS A 60 -14.25 -8.34 -0.61
N ARG A 61 -15.19 -7.65 -1.26
CA ARG A 61 -16.08 -8.23 -2.28
C ARG A 61 -15.37 -8.55 -3.60
N VAL A 62 -14.20 -7.98 -3.85
CA VAL A 62 -13.35 -8.30 -5.02
C VAL A 62 -12.13 -9.15 -4.64
N PHE A 63 -11.65 -9.01 -3.41
CA PHE A 63 -10.54 -9.77 -2.82
C PHE A 63 -10.90 -10.28 -1.42
N PRO A 64 -11.51 -11.47 -1.33
CA PRO A 64 -11.77 -12.10 -0.04
C PRO A 64 -10.44 -12.34 0.69
N LYS A 65 -10.34 -11.87 1.95
CA LYS A 65 -9.15 -12.07 2.79
C LYS A 65 -8.83 -13.57 2.89
N LYS A 66 -7.63 -13.97 2.45
CA LYS A 66 -7.06 -15.28 2.78
C LYS A 66 -6.48 -15.22 4.19
N LYS A 67 -6.61 -16.30 4.96
CA LYS A 67 -5.95 -16.37 6.28
C LYS A 67 -4.43 -16.33 6.08
N GLY A 68 -3.75 -15.43 6.78
CA GLY A 68 -2.28 -15.35 6.83
C GLY A 68 -1.62 -14.26 5.99
N THR A 69 -2.35 -13.56 5.12
CA THR A 69 -1.80 -12.44 4.33
C THR A 69 -1.65 -11.18 5.19
N LYS A 70 -0.43 -10.63 5.26
CA LYS A 70 -0.08 -9.41 6.01
C LYS A 70 0.31 -8.29 5.03
N HIS A 71 -0.67 -7.75 4.31
CA HIS A 71 -0.44 -6.59 3.44
C HIS A 71 -1.27 -5.40 3.90
N THR A 72 -0.68 -4.22 3.78
CA THR A 72 -1.36 -2.96 4.04
C THR A 72 -2.07 -2.53 2.76
N ASP A 73 -3.23 -3.13 2.54
CA ASP A 73 -4.10 -2.84 1.41
C ASP A 73 -5.24 -1.96 1.91
N LYS A 74 -5.47 -0.82 1.25
CA LYS A 74 -6.58 0.07 1.54
C LYS A 74 -7.22 0.54 0.24
N LEU A 75 -8.54 0.54 0.23
CA LEU A 75 -9.34 1.21 -0.78
C LEU A 75 -10.04 2.37 -0.09
N MET A 76 -9.77 3.59 -0.54
CA MET A 76 -10.31 4.83 0.01
C MET A 76 -11.15 5.53 -1.05
N LYS A 77 -12.16 6.27 -0.63
CA LYS A 77 -12.94 7.16 -1.48
C LYS A 77 -12.82 8.58 -0.94
N ALA A 78 -12.43 9.50 -1.80
CA ALA A 78 -12.42 10.92 -1.51
C ALA A 78 -13.34 11.65 -2.49
N HIS A 79 -13.73 12.87 -2.13
CA HIS A 79 -14.56 13.72 -2.97
C HIS A 79 -13.68 14.71 -3.72
N LEU A 80 -13.95 14.90 -5.01
CA LEU A 80 -13.32 15.93 -5.83
C LEU A 80 -14.11 17.23 -5.69
N LYS A 81 -13.42 18.37 -5.88
CA LYS A 81 -14.03 19.71 -5.87
C LYS A 81 -15.11 19.90 -6.94
N ASN A 82 -15.06 19.12 -8.02
CA ASN A 82 -16.07 19.11 -9.08
C ASN A 82 -17.35 18.32 -8.71
N GLY A 83 -17.39 17.70 -7.53
CA GLY A 83 -18.52 16.90 -7.04
C GLY A 83 -18.43 15.40 -7.37
N GLU A 84 -17.47 14.97 -8.18
CA GLU A 84 -17.23 13.55 -8.46
C GLU A 84 -16.52 12.84 -7.29
N GLU A 85 -16.46 11.51 -7.37
CA GLU A 85 -15.75 10.68 -6.41
C GLU A 85 -14.43 10.20 -7.03
N GLN A 86 -13.35 10.25 -6.25
CA GLN A 86 -12.08 9.64 -6.58
C GLN A 86 -11.84 8.42 -5.69
N TRP A 87 -11.68 7.25 -6.31
CA TRP A 87 -11.30 6.04 -5.60
C TRP A 87 -9.77 5.92 -5.60
N MET A 88 -9.21 5.54 -4.46
CA MET A 88 -7.77 5.42 -4.26
C MET A 88 -7.43 4.02 -3.75
N LEU A 89 -6.70 3.26 -4.56
CA LEU A 89 -6.16 1.96 -4.18
C LEU A 89 -4.73 2.16 -3.66
N ILE A 90 -4.52 1.92 -2.37
CA ILE A 90 -3.23 2.07 -1.70
C ILE A 90 -2.73 0.69 -1.30
N HIS A 91 -1.53 0.33 -1.75
CA HIS A 91 -0.87 -0.93 -1.40
C HIS A 91 0.54 -0.64 -0.92
N ILE A 92 0.84 -1.08 0.30
CA ILE A 92 2.15 -0.89 0.93
C ILE A 92 2.73 -2.26 1.29
N GLU A 93 3.95 -2.52 0.84
CA GLU A 93 4.77 -3.63 1.29
C GLU A 93 5.80 -3.17 2.32
N VAL A 94 5.78 -3.79 3.50
CA VAL A 94 6.70 -3.47 4.60
C VAL A 94 7.48 -4.73 4.98
N GLN A 95 8.79 -4.70 4.75
CA GLN A 95 9.78 -5.77 5.01
C GLN A 95 9.52 -7.16 4.38
N GLY A 96 10.56 -7.68 3.73
CA GLY A 96 11.09 -9.00 4.11
C GLY A 96 10.80 -10.21 3.25
N TYR A 97 9.88 -10.17 2.30
CA TYR A 97 9.85 -11.13 1.19
C TYR A 97 9.55 -10.33 -0.08
N LYS A 98 10.43 -10.42 -1.08
CA LYS A 98 10.03 -10.11 -2.44
C LYS A 98 8.91 -11.08 -2.75
N GLU A 99 7.67 -10.65 -2.59
CA GLU A 99 6.59 -11.35 -3.25
C GLU A 99 6.77 -10.97 -4.73
N ASP A 100 7.23 -11.94 -5.52
CA ASP A 100 7.45 -11.75 -6.97
C ASP A 100 6.14 -11.37 -7.70
N ASP A 101 5.00 -11.37 -7.00
CA ASP A 101 3.67 -11.05 -7.49
C ASP A 101 3.16 -9.65 -7.09
N PHE A 102 3.91 -8.76 -6.41
CA PHE A 102 3.40 -7.43 -6.01
C PHE A 102 2.74 -6.66 -7.15
N ALA A 103 3.44 -6.57 -8.30
CA ALA A 103 2.92 -5.88 -9.48
C ALA A 103 1.69 -6.59 -10.06
N GLU A 104 1.69 -7.93 -10.03
CA GLU A 104 0.55 -8.74 -10.45
C GLU A 104 -0.66 -8.49 -9.54
N ARG A 105 -0.46 -8.44 -8.22
CA ARG A 105 -1.50 -8.17 -7.24
C ARG A 105 -2.06 -6.77 -7.39
N MET A 106 -1.20 -5.76 -7.57
CA MET A 106 -1.65 -4.40 -7.89
C MET A 106 -2.51 -4.35 -9.14
N PHE A 107 -2.09 -5.03 -10.21
CA PHE A 107 -2.85 -5.10 -11.44
C PHE A 107 -4.19 -5.82 -11.24
N GLN A 108 -4.19 -6.97 -10.57
CA GLN A 108 -5.42 -7.71 -10.26
C GLN A 108 -6.38 -6.83 -9.45
N TYR A 109 -5.88 -6.15 -8.41
CA TYR A 109 -6.63 -5.25 -7.56
C TYR A 109 -7.31 -4.17 -8.37
N PHE A 110 -6.51 -3.42 -9.13
CA PHE A 110 -6.99 -2.37 -10.01
C PHE A 110 -8.06 -2.89 -10.97
N TYR A 111 -7.77 -3.97 -11.70
CA TYR A 111 -8.66 -4.51 -12.71
C TYR A 111 -10.00 -4.97 -12.13
N ARG A 112 -10.01 -5.75 -11.04
CA ARG A 112 -11.27 -6.27 -10.48
C ARG A 112 -12.13 -5.16 -9.86
N ILE A 113 -11.52 -4.14 -9.27
CA ILE A 113 -12.27 -2.98 -8.76
C ILE A 113 -12.88 -2.21 -9.94
N PHE A 114 -12.09 -1.95 -10.99
CA PHE A 114 -12.55 -1.24 -12.17
C PHE A 114 -13.69 -1.99 -12.89
N ASP A 115 -13.53 -3.30 -13.09
CA ASP A 115 -14.51 -4.16 -13.74
C ASP A 115 -15.82 -4.22 -12.94
N LYS A 116 -15.76 -4.28 -11.61
CA LYS A 116 -16.96 -4.39 -10.77
C LYS A 116 -17.69 -3.06 -10.56
N TYR A 117 -16.96 -1.96 -10.39
CA TYR A 117 -17.52 -0.68 -9.93
C TYR A 117 -17.51 0.41 -10.99
N HIS A 118 -16.76 0.24 -12.07
CA HIS A 118 -16.61 1.22 -13.16
C HIS A 118 -16.22 2.63 -12.68
N LYS A 119 -15.38 2.69 -11.64
CA LYS A 119 -14.85 3.93 -11.08
C LYS A 119 -13.42 4.15 -11.55
N LYS A 120 -13.04 5.42 -11.75
CA LYS A 120 -11.63 5.79 -11.96
C LYS A 120 -10.87 5.55 -10.66
N ILE A 121 -9.76 4.82 -10.74
CA ILE A 121 -8.94 4.44 -9.59
C ILE A 121 -7.59 5.13 -9.71
N TYR A 122 -7.19 5.84 -8.68
CA TYR A 122 -5.83 6.33 -8.50
C TYR A 122 -5.08 5.28 -7.67
N ALA A 123 -4.10 4.61 -8.27
CA ALA A 123 -3.38 3.52 -7.62
C ALA A 123 -2.02 4.00 -7.09
N ILE A 124 -1.77 3.77 -5.80
CA ILE A 124 -0.53 4.12 -5.10
C ILE A 124 0.11 2.81 -4.61
N ALA A 125 1.34 2.57 -5.06
CA ALA A 125 2.17 1.44 -4.67
C ALA A 125 3.39 1.96 -3.88
N LEU A 126 3.54 1.53 -2.63
CA LEU A 126 4.66 1.95 -1.77
C LEU A 126 5.49 0.75 -1.32
N PHE A 127 6.80 0.89 -1.46
CA PHE A 127 7.78 -0.06 -0.92
C PHE A 127 8.48 0.56 0.28
N ALA A 128 8.22 0.03 1.46
CA ALA A 128 8.90 0.41 2.69
C ALA A 128 9.95 -0.65 3.04
N ASP A 129 11.02 -0.74 2.22
CA ASP A 129 12.21 -1.57 2.48
C ASP A 129 13.39 -0.67 2.90
N PRO A 130 13.89 -0.77 4.15
CA PRO A 130 15.03 0.02 4.60
C PRO A 130 16.37 -0.37 3.93
N LEU A 131 16.44 -1.45 3.14
CA LEU A 131 17.70 -1.99 2.61
C LEU A 131 17.82 -2.04 1.07
N LYS A 132 16.89 -1.48 0.29
CA LYS A 132 17.02 -1.46 -1.18
C LYS A 132 17.13 -0.06 -1.76
N HIS A 133 18.31 0.19 -2.35
CA HIS A 133 18.47 1.20 -3.39
C HIS A 133 17.50 0.90 -4.55
N LEU A 134 16.79 1.95 -4.94
CA LEU A 134 15.66 2.00 -5.86
C LEU A 134 15.99 1.45 -7.25
N ASN A 135 15.18 0.49 -7.70
CA ASN A 135 14.65 0.49 -9.06
C ASN A 135 13.13 0.27 -8.91
N PRO A 136 12.26 1.24 -9.26
CA PRO A 136 10.84 0.96 -9.29
C PRO A 136 10.58 -0.22 -10.25
N PRO A 137 9.71 -1.17 -9.91
CA PRO A 137 9.43 -2.28 -10.80
C PRO A 137 8.86 -1.74 -12.12
N ASN A 138 9.65 -1.88 -13.19
CA ASN A 138 9.15 -1.66 -14.55
C ASN A 138 8.10 -2.74 -14.84
N ILE A 139 6.84 -2.34 -14.98
CA ILE A 139 5.79 -3.24 -15.47
C ILE A 139 6.08 -3.49 -16.96
N ARG A 140 6.57 -4.68 -17.29
CA ARG A 140 6.67 -5.17 -18.68
C ARG A 140 5.65 -6.29 -18.88
N ILE A 141 4.62 -6.01 -19.67
CA ILE A 141 3.66 -7.01 -20.12
C ILE A 141 4.17 -7.53 -21.47
N ASN A 142 4.70 -8.75 -21.49
CA ASN A 142 5.07 -9.43 -22.73
C ASN A 142 3.92 -10.32 -23.17
N PHE A 143 3.29 -10.00 -24.29
CA PHE A 143 2.45 -10.95 -25.01
C PHE A 143 3.35 -11.72 -25.97
N THR A 144 3.76 -12.93 -25.59
CA THR A 144 4.26 -13.89 -26.58
C THR A 144 3.06 -14.59 -27.18
N GLU A 145 2.72 -14.23 -28.42
CA GLU A 145 1.89 -15.07 -29.27
C GLU A 145 2.69 -16.33 -29.59
N GLN A 146 2.26 -17.47 -29.03
CA GLN A 146 2.71 -18.77 -29.54
C GLN A 146 1.94 -19.01 -30.83
N ASN A 147 2.66 -18.93 -31.95
CA ASN A 147 2.22 -19.40 -33.26
C ASN A 147 2.71 -20.83 -33.45
#